data_AF-A0A660Q3L2-F1
#
_entry.id   AF-A0A660Q3L2-F1
#
_cell.length_a   1.000
_cell.length_b   1.000
_cell.length_c   1.000
_cell.angle_alpha   90.00
_cell.angle_beta   90.00
_cell.angle_gamma   90.00
#
_symmetry.space_group_name_H-M   'P 1'
#
loop_
_entity.id
_entity.type
_entity.pdbx_description
1 polymer ?
#
loop_
_entity_poly.entity_id
_entity_poly.type
_entity_poly.pdbx_seq_one_letter_code
_entity_poly.pdbx_strand_id
1 'polypeptide(L)'
;LKPVMERAIQVILDGQQDGGGWNYKYDRGPRRDTSVAGWQIQALKAAYLAGADNPGIKTAMEKAVVDLKSVFNPETGRFGYTDKSWGTDGVCGIGILCLQFLGHGKDPEVRAAIQALKGTKCDWKDPGSWAMYGWYYITQAKFHYGGSTWSAWNTRIARTLTRNQNPDGSWTAPGGAAEVKVGKETNLGKVYSTTLAALTLQVYYRFLPTYQPIAVEPVDETDIDDIEVEVI
;
A
#
# COMPACT_ATOMS: atom_id res chain seq x y z
N LEU A 1 13.93 13.37 -17.94
CA LEU A 1 13.68 12.44 -16.81
C LEU A 1 13.30 11.03 -17.26
N LYS A 2 12.46 10.84 -18.30
CA LYS A 2 12.01 9.51 -18.78
C LYS A 2 13.11 8.45 -18.92
N PRO A 3 14.26 8.69 -19.61
CA PRO A 3 15.30 7.67 -19.73
C PRO A 3 15.93 7.25 -18.39
N VAL A 4 15.97 8.15 -17.40
CA VAL A 4 16.50 7.85 -16.06
C VAL A 4 15.48 7.01 -15.28
N MET A 5 14.20 7.39 -15.35
CA MET A 5 13.09 6.63 -14.76
C MET A 5 13.08 5.20 -15.30
N GLU A 6 13.12 5.02 -16.63
CA GLU A 6 13.05 3.70 -17.26
C GLU A 6 14.24 2.81 -16.90
N ARG A 7 15.44 3.38 -16.76
CA ARG A 7 16.60 2.62 -16.25
C ARG A 7 16.40 2.18 -14.80
N ALA A 8 15.83 3.03 -13.94
CA ALA A 8 15.54 2.67 -12.56
C ALA A 8 14.44 1.59 -12.49
N ILE A 9 13.41 1.68 -13.33
CA ILE A 9 12.38 0.66 -13.44
C ILE A 9 12.95 -0.67 -13.92
N GLN A 10 13.89 -0.64 -14.87
CA GLN A 10 14.53 -1.87 -15.33
C GLN A 10 15.21 -2.64 -14.19
N VAL A 11 15.86 -1.94 -13.25
CA VAL A 11 16.43 -2.57 -12.04
C VAL A 11 15.37 -3.28 -11.21
N ILE A 12 14.18 -2.68 -11.07
CA ILE A 12 13.06 -3.29 -10.34
C ILE A 12 12.54 -4.54 -11.05
N LEU A 13 12.39 -4.46 -12.38
CA LEU A 13 11.94 -5.58 -13.22
C LEU A 13 12.92 -6.74 -13.15
N ASP A 14 14.20 -6.46 -13.36
CA ASP A 14 15.27 -7.45 -13.29
C ASP A 14 15.31 -8.08 -11.90
N GLY A 15 15.09 -7.31 -10.84
CA GLY A 15 15.09 -7.80 -9.46
C GLY A 15 13.86 -8.62 -9.03
N GLN A 16 12.79 -8.69 -9.84
CA GLN A 16 11.60 -9.47 -9.49
C GLN A 16 11.89 -10.97 -9.58
N GLN A 17 11.42 -11.75 -8.60
CA GLN A 17 11.53 -13.20 -8.63
C GLN A 17 10.42 -13.84 -9.47
N ASP A 18 10.58 -15.10 -9.86
CA ASP A 18 9.59 -15.80 -10.70
C ASP A 18 8.19 -15.83 -10.07
N GLY A 19 8.11 -15.95 -8.74
CA GLY A 19 6.86 -15.90 -7.97
C GLY A 19 6.22 -14.53 -7.86
N GLY A 20 6.84 -13.47 -8.40
CA GLY A 20 6.30 -12.10 -8.45
C GLY A 20 6.71 -11.18 -7.31
N GLY A 21 7.28 -11.73 -6.24
CA GLY A 21 7.80 -10.95 -5.11
C GLY A 21 9.21 -10.42 -5.31
N TRP A 22 9.67 -9.60 -4.35
CA TRP A 22 11.03 -9.09 -4.26
C TRP A 22 11.61 -9.36 -2.88
N ASN A 23 12.94 -9.38 -2.79
CA ASN A 23 13.67 -9.48 -1.55
C ASN A 23 14.62 -8.29 -1.39
N TYR A 24 15.13 -8.08 -0.18
CA TYR A 24 16.19 -7.09 0.06
C TYR A 24 17.39 -7.36 -0.85
N LYS A 25 18.01 -6.28 -1.34
CA LYS A 25 19.15 -6.32 -2.29
C LYS A 25 18.86 -7.08 -3.59
N TYR A 26 17.60 -7.41 -3.87
CA TYR A 26 17.20 -8.31 -4.95
C TYR A 26 17.85 -9.71 -4.86
N ASP A 27 18.17 -10.16 -3.64
CA ASP A 27 18.70 -11.50 -3.38
C ASP A 27 17.69 -12.57 -3.86
N ARG A 28 18.16 -13.51 -4.68
CA ARG A 28 17.33 -14.59 -5.22
C ARG A 28 17.12 -15.70 -4.21
N GLY A 29 15.90 -16.20 -4.10
CA GLY A 29 15.60 -17.39 -3.32
C GLY A 29 14.12 -17.53 -2.94
N PRO A 30 13.81 -18.43 -2.00
CA PRO A 30 12.42 -18.65 -1.57
C PRO A 30 11.85 -17.47 -0.78
N ARG A 31 12.71 -16.66 -0.15
CA ARG A 31 12.30 -15.50 0.63
C ARG A 31 11.87 -14.36 -0.29
N ARG A 32 10.71 -13.78 0.02
CA ARG A 32 10.23 -12.50 -0.51
C ARG A 32 9.69 -11.65 0.63
N ASP A 33 9.45 -10.37 0.37
CA ASP A 33 9.16 -9.38 1.39
C ASP A 33 8.07 -8.40 0.96
N THR A 34 6.94 -8.42 1.66
CA THR A 34 5.79 -7.54 1.36
C THR A 34 6.17 -6.05 1.49
N SER A 35 7.10 -5.67 2.37
CA SER A 35 7.51 -4.27 2.51
C SER A 35 8.37 -3.79 1.34
N VAL A 36 9.25 -4.65 0.82
CA VAL A 36 10.00 -4.37 -0.40
C VAL A 36 9.06 -4.32 -1.60
N ALA A 37 8.17 -5.32 -1.73
CA ALA A 37 7.16 -5.36 -2.78
C ALA A 37 6.30 -4.08 -2.78
N GLY A 38 5.95 -3.56 -1.61
CA GLY A 38 5.23 -2.29 -1.46
C GLY A 38 5.88 -1.11 -2.19
N TRP A 39 7.19 -0.95 -2.06
CA TRP A 39 7.92 0.11 -2.77
C TRP A 39 8.04 -0.16 -4.26
N GLN A 40 8.33 -1.40 -4.65
CA GLN A 40 8.48 -1.76 -6.06
C GLN A 40 7.17 -1.58 -6.83
N ILE A 41 6.05 -2.03 -6.28
CA ILE A 41 4.73 -1.91 -6.91
C ILE A 41 4.34 -0.45 -7.08
N GLN A 42 4.57 0.40 -6.07
CA GLN A 42 4.30 1.84 -6.19
C GLN A 42 5.15 2.49 -7.28
N ALA A 43 6.43 2.13 -7.39
CA ALA A 43 7.32 2.65 -8.43
C ALA A 43 6.88 2.17 -9.83
N LEU A 44 6.59 0.87 -9.99
CA LEU A 44 6.09 0.30 -11.25
C LEU A 44 4.77 0.96 -11.68
N LYS A 45 3.81 1.10 -10.75
CA LYS A 45 2.53 1.75 -11.04
C LYS A 45 2.72 3.22 -11.44
N ALA A 46 3.55 3.97 -10.71
CA ALA A 46 3.82 5.37 -11.01
C ALA A 46 4.49 5.53 -12.39
N ALA A 47 5.48 4.70 -12.71
CA ALA A 47 6.15 4.73 -14.01
C ALA A 47 5.21 4.33 -15.15
N TYR A 48 4.38 3.31 -14.95
CA TYR A 48 3.38 2.91 -15.92
C TYR A 48 2.42 4.06 -16.24
N LEU A 49 1.90 4.74 -15.22
CA LEU A 49 1.03 5.91 -15.40
C LEU A 49 1.73 7.11 -16.01
N ALA A 50 3.05 7.22 -15.84
CA ALA A 50 3.88 8.25 -16.47
C ALA A 50 4.27 7.92 -17.93
N GLY A 51 3.80 6.79 -18.48
CA GLY A 51 4.08 6.39 -19.86
C GLY A 51 5.48 5.79 -20.05
N ALA A 52 5.95 4.99 -19.08
CA ALA A 52 7.17 4.19 -19.23
C ALA A 52 6.98 3.05 -20.25
N ASP A 53 7.95 2.86 -21.13
CA ASP A 53 7.90 1.86 -22.20
C ASP A 53 8.67 0.56 -21.87
N ASN A 54 9.08 0.38 -20.60
CA ASN A 54 9.82 -0.81 -20.18
C ASN A 54 9.05 -2.10 -20.52
N PRO A 55 9.64 -3.02 -21.32
CA PRO A 55 9.04 -4.32 -21.59
C PRO A 55 8.78 -5.08 -20.30
N GLY A 56 7.60 -5.70 -20.18
CA GLY A 56 7.24 -6.52 -19.03
C GLY A 56 6.75 -5.75 -17.80
N ILE A 57 6.64 -4.42 -17.83
CA ILE A 57 6.11 -3.64 -16.68
C ILE A 57 4.72 -4.09 -16.23
N LYS A 58 3.82 -4.39 -17.18
CA LYS A 58 2.48 -4.91 -16.89
C LYS A 58 2.54 -6.32 -16.28
N THR A 59 3.28 -7.22 -16.93
CA THR A 59 3.48 -8.59 -16.46
C THR A 59 4.08 -8.64 -15.06
N ALA A 60 5.02 -7.73 -14.74
CA ALA A 60 5.59 -7.64 -13.41
C ALA A 60 4.54 -7.25 -12.37
N MET A 61 3.67 -6.29 -12.68
CA MET A 61 2.55 -5.92 -11.81
C MET A 61 1.56 -7.08 -11.63
N GLU A 62 1.21 -7.82 -12.68
CA GLU A 62 0.34 -9.00 -12.61
C GLU A 62 0.93 -10.10 -11.71
N LYS A 63 2.21 -10.41 -11.87
CA LYS A 63 2.91 -11.35 -10.99
C LYS A 63 2.93 -10.88 -9.54
N ALA A 64 3.09 -9.58 -9.30
CA ALA A 64 3.07 -9.01 -7.95
C ALA A 64 1.70 -9.18 -7.27
N VAL A 65 0.59 -9.12 -8.01
CA VAL A 65 -0.75 -9.44 -7.48
C VAL A 65 -0.81 -10.88 -6.99
N VAL A 66 -0.32 -11.82 -7.78
CA VAL A 66 -0.28 -13.25 -7.42
C VAL A 66 0.53 -13.45 -6.13
N ASP A 67 1.71 -12.83 -6.04
CA ASP A 67 2.56 -12.90 -4.86
C ASP A 67 1.87 -12.36 -3.60
N LEU A 68 1.27 -11.18 -3.69
CA LEU A 68 0.57 -10.54 -2.57
C LEU A 68 -0.62 -11.37 -2.07
N LYS A 69 -1.38 -11.98 -2.98
CA LYS A 69 -2.47 -12.88 -2.59
C LYS A 69 -1.93 -14.16 -1.94
N SER A 70 -0.74 -14.63 -2.32
CA SER A 70 -0.12 -15.82 -1.71
C SER A 70 0.25 -15.63 -0.23
N VAL A 71 0.50 -14.39 0.19
CA VAL A 71 0.82 -14.06 1.60
C VAL A 71 -0.41 -13.63 2.41
N PHE A 72 -1.61 -13.70 1.83
CA PHE A 72 -2.86 -13.48 2.55
C PHE A 72 -3.20 -14.69 3.43
N ASN A 73 -3.58 -14.43 4.67
CA ASN A 73 -4.07 -15.44 5.60
C ASN A 73 -5.60 -15.32 5.74
N PRO A 74 -6.39 -16.30 5.26
CA PRO A 74 -7.84 -16.24 5.32
C PRO A 74 -8.42 -16.38 6.74
N GLU A 75 -7.70 -17.02 7.67
CA GLU A 75 -8.17 -17.23 9.05
C GLU A 75 -8.13 -15.92 9.85
N THR A 76 -7.07 -15.12 9.64
CA THR A 76 -6.91 -13.82 10.32
C THR A 76 -7.43 -12.66 9.48
N GLY A 77 -7.68 -12.89 8.19
CA GLY A 77 -8.02 -11.87 7.21
C GLY A 77 -6.91 -10.88 6.96
N ARG A 78 -5.63 -11.23 7.11
CA ARG A 78 -4.49 -10.29 7.06
C ARG A 78 -3.42 -10.72 6.06
N PHE A 79 -2.72 -9.74 5.48
CA PHE A 79 -1.50 -10.01 4.71
C PHE A 79 -0.30 -10.17 5.62
N GLY A 80 0.53 -11.16 5.34
CA GLY A 80 1.77 -11.44 6.04
C GLY A 80 3.00 -10.83 5.38
N TYR A 81 4.15 -10.95 6.06
CA TYR A 81 5.38 -10.25 5.73
C TYR A 81 6.25 -10.99 4.71
N THR A 82 6.60 -12.24 5.00
CA THR A 82 7.34 -13.12 4.07
C THR A 82 6.46 -14.23 3.49
N ASP A 83 5.45 -14.59 4.27
CA ASP A 83 4.44 -15.62 4.01
C ASP A 83 3.21 -15.29 4.87
N LYS A 84 2.19 -16.15 4.82
CA LYS A 84 0.91 -15.95 5.52
C LYS A 84 0.94 -16.14 7.06
N SER A 85 2.07 -16.54 7.65
CA SER A 85 2.14 -16.88 9.09
C SER A 85 2.13 -15.67 10.01
N TRP A 86 2.74 -14.55 9.60
CA TRP A 86 2.89 -13.38 10.45
C TRP A 86 3.00 -12.07 9.66
N GLY A 87 2.39 -11.00 10.16
CA GLY A 87 2.48 -9.65 9.63
C GLY A 87 1.98 -8.59 10.61
N THR A 88 2.50 -7.37 10.51
CA THR A 88 2.02 -6.22 11.28
C THR A 88 0.82 -5.55 10.61
N ASP A 89 0.11 -4.67 11.33
CA ASP A 89 -0.91 -3.81 10.72
C ASP A 89 -0.37 -3.00 9.53
N GLY A 90 0.89 -2.54 9.60
CA GLY A 90 1.55 -1.82 8.52
C GLY A 90 1.77 -2.69 7.29
N VAL A 91 2.23 -3.94 7.47
CA VAL A 91 2.37 -4.93 6.39
C VAL A 91 1.01 -5.24 5.75
N CYS A 92 -0.02 -5.40 6.57
CA CYS A 92 -1.38 -5.58 6.07
C CYS A 92 -1.85 -4.36 5.25
N GLY A 93 -1.56 -3.15 5.72
CA GLY A 93 -1.81 -1.91 4.99
C GLY A 93 -1.10 -1.85 3.63
N ILE A 94 0.15 -2.32 3.54
CA ILE A 94 0.90 -2.42 2.27
C ILE A 94 0.19 -3.36 1.29
N GLY A 95 -0.17 -4.56 1.73
CA GLY A 95 -0.85 -5.54 0.87
C GLY A 95 -2.17 -5.00 0.31
N ILE A 96 -2.97 -4.34 1.15
CA ILE A 96 -4.20 -3.66 0.72
C ILE A 96 -3.92 -2.59 -0.33
N LEU A 97 -3.00 -1.66 -0.03
CA LEU A 97 -2.71 -0.53 -0.91
C LEU A 97 -2.21 -0.98 -2.28
N CYS A 98 -1.30 -1.95 -2.30
CA CYS A 98 -0.77 -2.48 -3.55
C CYS A 98 -1.85 -3.14 -4.40
N LEU A 99 -2.71 -3.96 -3.81
CA LEU A 99 -3.83 -4.55 -4.55
C LEU A 99 -4.80 -3.47 -5.06
N GLN A 100 -5.09 -2.44 -4.28
CA GLN A 100 -5.88 -1.29 -4.75
C GLN A 100 -5.25 -0.60 -5.97
N PHE A 101 -3.95 -0.33 -5.93
CA PHE A 101 -3.21 0.30 -7.04
C PHE A 101 -3.17 -0.54 -8.31
N LEU A 102 -3.17 -1.85 -8.14
CA LEU A 102 -3.13 -2.82 -9.24
C LEU A 102 -4.54 -3.21 -9.74
N GLY A 103 -5.61 -2.56 -9.27
CA GLY A 103 -6.97 -2.78 -9.76
C GLY A 103 -7.77 -3.84 -9.00
N HIS A 104 -7.20 -4.42 -7.96
CA HIS A 104 -7.77 -5.49 -7.13
C HIS A 104 -8.38 -4.99 -5.82
N GLY A 105 -8.72 -3.70 -5.73
CA GLY A 105 -9.22 -3.07 -4.50
C GLY A 105 -10.58 -3.59 -4.01
N LYS A 106 -11.33 -4.33 -4.87
CA LYS A 106 -12.64 -4.91 -4.55
C LYS A 106 -12.58 -6.41 -4.25
N ASP A 107 -11.39 -7.01 -4.30
CA ASP A 107 -11.19 -8.43 -4.10
C ASP A 107 -11.46 -8.82 -2.63
N PRO A 108 -11.86 -10.08 -2.37
CA PRO A 108 -12.25 -10.53 -1.02
C PRO A 108 -11.12 -10.36 0.01
N GLU A 109 -9.87 -10.55 -0.40
CA GLU A 109 -8.68 -10.38 0.46
C GLU A 109 -8.56 -8.93 0.95
N VAL A 110 -8.78 -7.96 0.07
CA VAL A 110 -8.76 -6.52 0.42
C VAL A 110 -9.88 -6.17 1.38
N ARG A 111 -11.10 -6.67 1.13
CA ARG A 111 -12.25 -6.43 2.03
C ARG A 111 -11.98 -6.99 3.41
N ALA A 112 -11.54 -8.25 3.51
CA ALA A 112 -11.21 -8.91 4.77
C ALA A 112 -10.10 -8.17 5.52
N ALA A 113 -9.01 -7.80 4.84
CA ALA A 113 -7.90 -7.06 5.43
C ALA A 113 -8.30 -5.68 5.95
N ILE A 114 -9.16 -4.95 5.22
CA ILE A 114 -9.71 -3.69 5.70
C ILE A 114 -10.53 -3.89 6.98
N GLN A 115 -11.32 -4.97 7.08
CA GLN A 115 -12.04 -5.29 8.32
C GLN A 115 -11.08 -5.61 9.46
N ALA A 116 -10.04 -6.41 9.20
CA ALA A 116 -9.03 -6.78 10.20
C ALA A 116 -8.23 -5.58 10.73
N LEU A 117 -8.18 -4.47 9.98
CA LEU A 117 -7.56 -3.19 10.39
C LEU A 117 -8.53 -2.19 11.03
N LYS A 118 -9.80 -2.55 11.28
CA LYS A 118 -10.74 -1.62 11.96
C LYS A 118 -10.24 -1.17 13.32
N GLY A 119 -9.67 -2.11 14.09
CA GLY A 119 -9.17 -1.90 15.44
C GLY A 119 -7.79 -1.24 15.55
N THR A 120 -7.12 -0.95 14.44
CA THR A 120 -5.79 -0.32 14.44
C THR A 120 -5.80 0.98 15.24
N LYS A 121 -4.81 1.13 16.10
CA LYS A 121 -4.57 2.32 16.93
C LYS A 121 -3.42 3.16 16.37
N CYS A 122 -3.49 4.47 16.62
CA CYS A 122 -2.42 5.43 16.37
C CYS A 122 -2.00 6.08 17.70
N ASP A 123 -1.53 5.23 18.63
CA ASP A 123 -1.04 5.66 19.94
C ASP A 123 0.40 6.18 19.81
N TRP A 124 0.62 7.41 20.25
CA TRP A 124 1.95 8.04 20.18
C TRP A 124 2.88 7.56 21.29
N LYS A 125 2.35 7.16 22.44
CA LYS A 125 3.12 6.74 23.62
C LYS A 125 3.41 5.24 23.59
N ASP A 126 2.46 4.45 23.09
CA ASP A 126 2.59 2.99 22.92
C ASP A 126 2.44 2.58 21.44
N PRO A 127 3.40 2.97 20.57
CA PRO A 127 3.37 2.64 19.16
C PRO A 127 3.73 1.18 18.88
N GLY A 128 3.22 0.67 17.76
CA GLY A 128 3.76 -0.55 17.17
C GLY A 128 5.23 -0.39 16.75
N SER A 129 5.90 -1.51 16.44
CA SER A 129 7.34 -1.53 16.12
C SER A 129 7.77 -0.53 15.02
N TRP A 130 6.94 -0.31 14.01
CA TRP A 130 7.20 0.58 12.87
C TRP A 130 5.99 1.49 12.64
N ALA A 131 5.62 2.27 13.65
CA ALA A 131 4.39 3.06 13.67
C ALA A 131 4.34 4.14 12.59
N MET A 132 5.40 4.93 12.37
CA MET A 132 5.39 5.97 11.34
C MET A 132 5.21 5.37 9.95
N TYR A 133 5.99 4.34 9.64
CA TYR A 133 5.89 3.61 8.38
C TYR A 133 4.53 2.93 8.21
N GLY A 134 4.08 2.23 9.25
CA GLY A 134 2.80 1.52 9.24
C GLY A 134 1.62 2.47 9.08
N TRP A 135 1.58 3.57 9.83
CA TRP A 135 0.52 4.56 9.74
C TRP A 135 0.46 5.21 8.37
N TYR A 136 1.59 5.45 7.70
CA TYR A 136 1.61 5.94 6.32
C TYR A 136 0.86 4.98 5.38
N TYR A 137 1.20 3.68 5.38
CA TYR A 137 0.53 2.70 4.51
C TYR A 137 -0.92 2.46 4.88
N ILE A 138 -1.23 2.34 6.17
CA ILE A 138 -2.61 2.17 6.66
C ILE A 138 -3.48 3.36 6.27
N THR A 139 -2.94 4.58 6.35
CA THR A 139 -3.66 5.79 5.96
C THR A 139 -4.01 5.76 4.48
N GLN A 140 -3.06 5.45 3.61
CA GLN A 140 -3.31 5.35 2.17
C GLN A 140 -4.32 4.23 1.86
N ALA A 141 -4.13 3.03 2.42
CA ALA A 141 -5.03 1.90 2.21
C ALA A 141 -6.48 2.22 2.60
N LYS A 142 -6.67 2.82 3.78
CA LYS A 142 -7.99 3.24 4.24
C LYS A 142 -8.54 4.39 3.42
N PHE A 143 -7.70 5.34 2.98
CA PHE A 143 -8.12 6.46 2.13
C PHE A 143 -8.69 5.96 0.80
N HIS A 144 -7.95 5.08 0.10
CA HIS A 144 -8.41 4.50 -1.16
C HIS A 144 -9.62 3.58 -1.00
N TYR A 145 -9.78 2.93 0.16
CA TYR A 145 -10.99 2.15 0.45
C TYR A 145 -12.21 3.04 0.72
N GLY A 146 -12.01 4.18 1.39
CA GLY A 146 -13.05 5.15 1.70
C GLY A 146 -14.02 4.71 2.79
N GLY A 147 -15.20 5.35 2.79
CA GLY A 147 -16.31 5.05 3.70
C GLY A 147 -16.01 5.29 5.18
N SER A 148 -16.71 4.57 6.05
CA SER A 148 -16.59 4.73 7.51
C SER A 148 -15.21 4.34 8.05
N THR A 149 -14.54 3.35 7.42
CA THR A 149 -13.17 2.96 7.76
C THR A 149 -12.22 4.14 7.62
N TRP A 150 -12.37 4.90 6.54
CA TRP A 150 -11.58 6.09 6.27
C TRP A 150 -11.87 7.21 7.27
N SER A 151 -13.14 7.61 7.41
CA SER A 151 -13.54 8.72 8.28
C SER A 151 -13.12 8.50 9.74
N ALA A 152 -13.26 7.27 10.25
CA ALA A 152 -12.86 6.91 11.61
C ALA A 152 -11.33 6.92 11.81
N TRP A 153 -10.56 6.52 10.80
CA TRP A 153 -9.10 6.55 10.87
C TRP A 153 -8.57 7.98 10.79
N ASN A 154 -9.02 8.74 9.79
CA ASN A 154 -8.57 10.10 9.54
C ASN A 154 -8.66 10.99 10.78
N THR A 155 -9.84 10.96 11.39
CA THR A 155 -10.15 11.75 12.60
C THR A 155 -9.15 11.49 13.73
N ARG A 156 -8.63 10.27 13.83
CA ARG A 156 -7.67 9.87 14.86
C ARG A 156 -6.25 10.21 14.44
N ILE A 157 -5.80 9.77 13.27
CA ILE A 157 -4.40 9.93 12.85
C ILE A 157 -4.02 11.40 12.67
N ALA A 158 -4.90 12.22 12.10
CA ALA A 158 -4.64 13.64 11.90
C ALA A 158 -4.43 14.35 13.25
N ARG A 159 -5.27 14.07 14.25
CA ARG A 159 -5.13 14.60 15.61
C ARG A 159 -3.89 14.07 16.31
N THR A 160 -3.56 12.78 16.16
CA THR A 160 -2.35 12.20 16.73
C THR A 160 -1.12 12.92 16.18
N LEU A 161 -1.02 13.13 14.88
CA LEU A 161 0.14 13.79 14.28
C LEU A 161 0.20 15.27 14.67
N THR A 162 -0.88 16.04 14.53
CA THR A 162 -0.84 17.49 14.83
C THR A 162 -0.55 17.80 16.30
N ARG A 163 -1.03 16.96 17.24
CA ARG A 163 -0.73 17.13 18.68
C ARG A 163 0.72 16.84 19.05
N ASN A 164 1.44 16.08 18.23
CA ASN A 164 2.82 15.67 18.49
C ASN A 164 3.81 16.31 17.50
N GLN A 165 3.39 17.37 16.80
CA GLN A 165 4.29 18.19 15.99
C GLN A 165 5.14 19.06 16.92
N ASN A 166 6.44 19.13 16.65
CA ASN A 166 7.36 20.01 17.37
C ASN A 166 7.12 21.48 16.97
N PRO A 167 7.55 22.46 17.78
CA PRO A 167 7.41 23.89 17.46
C PRO A 167 8.11 24.31 16.15
N ASP A 168 9.16 23.59 15.73
CA ASP A 168 9.88 23.80 14.47
C ASP A 168 9.16 23.17 13.24
N GLY A 169 7.98 22.59 13.44
CA GLY A 169 7.19 21.92 12.42
C GLY A 169 7.59 20.47 12.14
N SER A 170 8.67 19.96 12.75
CA SER A 170 9.14 18.59 12.57
C SER A 170 8.37 17.58 13.43
N TRP A 171 8.58 16.29 13.16
CA TRP A 171 8.20 15.19 14.04
C TRP A 171 9.42 14.38 14.44
N THR A 172 9.37 13.83 15.64
CA THR A 172 10.21 12.69 16.06
C THR A 172 9.36 11.41 16.04
N ALA A 173 9.99 10.25 16.12
CA ALA A 173 9.22 9.01 16.13
C ALA A 173 8.37 8.89 17.42
N PRO A 174 7.16 8.30 17.32
CA PRO A 174 6.37 7.85 18.47
C PRO A 174 7.20 6.99 19.43
N GLY A 175 6.84 6.98 20.71
CA GLY A 175 7.51 6.17 21.72
C GLY A 175 8.88 6.68 22.17
N GLY A 176 9.42 7.73 21.53
CA GLY A 176 10.74 8.28 21.85
C GLY A 176 10.82 9.09 23.16
N ALA A 177 9.67 9.48 23.72
CA ALA A 177 9.56 10.28 24.95
C ALA A 177 9.27 9.46 26.21
N ALA A 178 9.04 8.15 26.08
CA ALA A 178 8.84 7.26 27.22
C ALA A 178 10.18 6.99 27.95
N GLU A 179 10.12 6.72 29.26
CA GLU A 179 11.30 6.34 30.06
C GLU A 179 12.05 5.16 29.44
N VAL A 180 11.29 4.20 28.90
CA VAL A 180 11.78 3.14 28.02
C VAL A 180 11.27 3.42 26.62
N LYS A 181 12.20 3.75 25.71
CA LYS A 181 11.85 3.96 24.30
C LYS A 181 11.20 2.71 23.72
N VAL A 182 10.01 2.89 23.17
CA VAL A 182 9.25 1.85 22.46
C VAL A 182 9.19 2.18 20.97
N GLY A 183 9.13 1.15 20.13
CA GLY A 183 9.22 1.30 18.67
C GLY A 183 10.66 1.32 18.14
N LYS A 184 10.83 0.82 16.90
CA LYS A 184 12.13 0.65 16.24
C LYS A 184 12.58 1.89 15.44
N GLU A 185 11.73 2.90 15.34
CA GLU A 185 11.95 4.09 14.52
C GLU A 185 12.55 5.27 15.30
N THR A 186 12.70 5.16 16.63
CA THR A 186 13.20 6.24 17.51
C THR A 186 14.60 6.72 17.19
N ASN A 187 15.39 5.91 16.47
CA ASN A 187 16.76 6.22 16.06
C ASN A 187 16.89 6.65 14.59
N LEU A 188 15.80 6.72 13.81
CA LEU A 188 15.83 7.07 12.38
C LEU A 188 15.86 8.58 12.11
N GLY A 189 15.77 9.40 13.16
CA GLY A 189 15.93 10.84 13.10
C GLY A 189 14.70 11.60 12.61
N LYS A 190 14.75 12.93 12.73
CA LYS A 190 13.63 13.83 12.46
C LYS A 190 13.20 13.83 10.98
N VAL A 191 14.13 13.70 10.04
CA VAL A 191 13.81 13.72 8.59
C VAL A 191 12.87 12.58 8.23
N TYR A 192 13.16 11.37 8.72
CA TYR A 192 12.31 10.19 8.51
C TYR A 192 10.88 10.40 9.04
N SER A 193 10.77 10.75 10.33
CA SER A 193 9.47 10.92 10.97
C SER A 193 8.68 12.08 10.38
N THR A 194 9.33 13.22 10.13
CA THR A 194 8.69 14.39 9.51
C THR A 194 8.18 14.07 8.11
N THR A 195 8.97 13.34 7.31
CA THR A 195 8.56 12.94 5.96
C THR A 195 7.31 12.06 6.02
N LEU A 196 7.31 10.99 6.82
CA LEU A 196 6.15 10.11 6.91
C LEU A 196 4.92 10.78 7.53
N ALA A 197 5.10 11.65 8.53
CA ALA A 197 4.00 12.44 9.10
C ALA A 197 3.37 13.36 8.04
N ALA A 198 4.20 14.12 7.31
CA ALA A 198 3.74 15.01 6.26
C ALA A 198 3.02 14.23 5.14
N LEU A 199 3.63 13.13 4.67
CA LEU A 199 3.04 12.26 3.66
C LEU A 199 1.69 11.68 4.09
N THR A 200 1.57 11.30 5.37
CA THR A 200 0.33 10.80 5.96
C THR A 200 -0.76 11.87 5.97
N LEU A 201 -0.43 13.09 6.40
CA LEU A 201 -1.37 14.22 6.44
C LEU A 201 -1.76 14.73 5.04
N GLN A 202 -0.88 14.53 4.05
CA GLN A 202 -1.09 15.00 2.68
C GLN A 202 -1.87 14.02 1.80
N VAL A 203 -2.34 12.90 2.35
CA VAL A 203 -3.00 11.83 1.56
C VAL A 203 -4.11 12.37 0.64
N TYR A 204 -4.87 13.41 1.02
CA TYR A 204 -5.92 14.03 0.18
C TYR A 204 -5.42 14.77 -1.04
N TYR A 205 -4.24 15.39 -0.92
CA TYR A 205 -3.77 16.39 -1.88
C TYR A 205 -2.92 15.76 -2.98
N ARG A 206 -2.48 14.51 -2.79
CA ARG A 206 -1.56 13.82 -3.70
C ARG A 206 -2.27 12.95 -4.73
N PHE A 207 -3.53 12.59 -4.48
CA PHE A 207 -4.36 11.88 -5.43
C PHE A 207 -5.37 12.85 -6.02
N LEU A 208 -4.99 13.50 -7.13
CA LEU A 208 -5.91 14.31 -7.90
C LEU A 208 -7.14 13.46 -8.32
N PRO A 209 -8.32 14.04 -8.52
CA PRO A 209 -9.54 13.33 -8.96
C PRO A 209 -9.41 12.54 -10.27
N THR A 210 -8.26 12.57 -10.95
CA THR A 210 -7.93 11.87 -12.19
C THR A 210 -7.57 10.39 -12.02
N TYR A 211 -7.48 9.88 -10.79
CA TYR A 211 -7.27 8.45 -10.51
C TYR A 211 -8.56 7.62 -10.44
N GLN A 212 -9.65 8.10 -11.05
CA GLN A 212 -10.83 7.24 -11.20
C GLN A 212 -10.39 5.92 -11.85
N PRO A 213 -10.81 4.77 -11.30
CA PRO A 213 -10.56 3.49 -11.97
C PRO A 213 -11.03 3.63 -13.42
N ILE A 214 -10.25 3.10 -14.37
CA ILE A 214 -10.69 3.00 -15.77
C ILE A 214 -12.05 2.33 -15.71
N ALA A 215 -13.11 3.07 -16.08
CA ALA A 215 -14.43 2.51 -16.21
C ALA A 215 -14.31 1.43 -17.27
N VAL A 216 -14.45 0.17 -16.86
CA VAL A 216 -14.74 -0.90 -17.80
C VAL A 216 -16.22 -0.73 -18.08
N GLU A 217 -16.55 0.07 -19.10
CA GLU A 217 -17.92 0.04 -19.61
C GLU A 217 -18.16 -1.39 -20.13
N PRO A 218 -19.24 -2.05 -19.72
CA PRO A 218 -19.63 -3.29 -20.39
C PRO A 218 -19.81 -2.95 -21.88
N VAL A 219 -19.18 -3.76 -22.73
CA VAL A 219 -19.40 -3.68 -24.17
C VAL A 219 -20.85 -4.09 -24.39
N ASP A 220 -21.71 -3.11 -24.63
CA ASP A 220 -23.07 -3.31 -25.09
C ASP A 220 -23.02 -3.48 -26.60
N GLU A 221 -22.51 -4.63 -27.05
CA GLU A 221 -22.72 -5.09 -28.42
C GLU A 221 -24.08 -5.79 -28.45
N THR A 222 -25.15 -4.99 -28.47
CA THR A 222 -26.41 -5.44 -29.08
C THR A 222 -26.42 -4.93 -30.50
N ASP A 223 -26.20 -5.82 -31.45
CA ASP A 223 -26.35 -5.49 -32.87
C ASP A 223 -27.85 -5.47 -33.19
N ILE A 224 -28.26 -4.67 -34.18
CA ILE A 224 -29.69 -4.47 -34.51
C ILE A 224 -30.39 -5.78 -34.95
N ASP A 225 -29.60 -6.82 -35.26
CA ASP A 225 -30.06 -8.13 -35.72
C ASP A 225 -30.11 -9.21 -34.61
N ASP A 226 -29.89 -8.86 -33.33
CA ASP A 226 -29.99 -9.82 -32.23
C ASP A 226 -31.44 -10.30 -32.02
N ILE A 227 -31.65 -11.61 -32.21
CA ILE A 227 -32.96 -12.26 -32.08
C ILE A 227 -33.28 -12.46 -30.60
N GLU A 228 -34.34 -11.80 -30.11
CA GLU A 228 -34.91 -12.06 -28.79
C GLU A 228 -35.55 -13.45 -28.74
N VAL A 229 -35.03 -14.32 -27.89
CA VAL A 229 -35.64 -15.62 -27.59
C VAL A 229 -36.39 -15.51 -26.26
N GLU A 230 -37.71 -15.38 -26.32
CA GLU A 230 -38.56 -15.54 -25.13
C GLU A 230 -38.68 -17.03 -24.78
N VAL A 231 -38.22 -17.38 -23.59
CA VAL A 231 -38.47 -18.71 -23.00
C VAL A 231 -39.70 -18.58 -22.10
N ILE A 232 -40.74 -19.36 -22.42
CA ILE A 232 -41.98 -19.52 -21.64
C ILE A 232 -41.68 -20.23 -20.31
#